data_AF-A0A1M7ID21-F1
#
_entry.id   AF-A0A1M7ID21-F1
#
_cell.length_a   1.000
_cell.length_b   1.000
_cell.length_c   1.000
_cell.angle_alpha   90.00
_cell.angle_beta   90.00
_cell.angle_gamma   90.00
#
_symmetry.space_group_name_H-M   'P 1'
#
loop_
_entity.id
_entity.type
_entity.pdbx_description
1 polymer ?
#
loop_
_entity_poly.entity_id
_entity_poly.type
_entity_poly.pdbx_seq_one_letter_code
_entity_poly.pdbx_strand_id
1 'polypeptide(L)'
;MNIERIGLGGIAKVYENFTKGANKKLKDKGESRPEDSVSLSADAVEIKKALEYASKVAEVRQDKVAELKERIQKGTYDVEGRLIAEKIVEDYLKGILI
;
A
#
# COMPACT_ATOMS: atom_id res chain seq x y z
N MET A 1 17.60 44.24 54.20
CA MET A 1 17.49 43.08 53.28
C MET A 1 16.21 42.34 53.62
N ASN A 2 15.16 42.48 52.79
CA ASN A 2 13.91 41.73 52.92
C ASN A 2 13.96 40.60 51.90
N ILE A 3 14.11 39.36 52.37
CA ILE A 3 13.93 38.18 51.52
C ILE A 3 12.51 37.69 51.79
N GLU A 4 11.61 37.93 50.84
CA GLU A 4 10.23 37.46 50.93
C GLU A 4 10.20 35.92 50.93
N ARG A 5 9.46 35.36 51.89
CA ARG A 5 9.27 33.92 52.06
C ARG A 5 8.39 33.39 50.93
N ILE A 6 8.98 32.90 49.85
CA ILE A 6 8.25 32.24 48.76
C ILE A 6 7.60 30.98 49.34
N GLY A 7 6.31 31.08 49.66
CA GLY A 7 5.51 29.94 50.12
C GLY A 7 5.37 28.87 49.04
N LEU A 8 5.09 27.64 49.47
CA LEU A 8 5.00 26.43 48.64
C LEU A 8 4.19 26.60 47.34
N GLY A 9 3.17 27.48 47.35
CA GLY A 9 2.35 27.78 46.17
C GLY A 9 3.12 28.48 45.02
N GLY A 10 4.14 29.27 45.31
CA GLY A 10 4.96 29.92 44.29
C GLY A 10 5.85 28.92 43.56
N ILE A 11 6.42 27.96 44.30
CA ILE A 11 7.27 26.90 43.74
C ILE A 11 6.45 25.95 42.86
N ALA A 12 5.23 25.59 43.29
CA ALA A 12 4.32 24.77 42.49
C ALA A 12 4.01 25.41 41.12
N LYS A 13 3.80 26.73 41.10
CA LYS A 13 3.53 27.49 39.87
C LYS A 13 4.72 27.52 38.90
N VAL A 14 5.95 27.58 39.42
CA VAL A 14 7.17 27.49 38.61
C VAL A 14 7.30 26.09 37.99
N TYR A 15 7.00 25.05 38.77
CA TYR A 15 7.03 23.66 38.28
C TYR A 15 5.98 23.41 37.19
N GLU A 16 4.76 23.94 37.35
CA GLU A 16 3.69 23.84 36.35
C GLU A 16 4.05 24.57 35.04
N ASN A 17 4.73 25.71 35.11
CA ASN A 17 5.19 26.44 33.93
C ASN A 17 6.30 25.70 33.18
N PHE A 18 7.18 24.98 33.92
CA PHE A 18 8.24 24.17 33.31
C PHE A 18 7.68 22.97 32.54
N THR A 19 6.61 22.33 33.04
CA THR A 19 5.96 21.18 32.38
C THR A 19 5.04 21.57 31.22
N LYS A 20 4.45 22.78 31.22
CA LYS A 20 3.68 23.31 30.09
C LYS A 20 4.54 23.67 28.88
N GLY A 21 5.82 24.01 29.08
CA GLY A 21 6.79 24.26 28.00
C GLY A 21 7.21 23.01 27.22
N ALA A 22 7.22 21.85 27.86
CA ALA A 22 7.60 20.58 27.24
C ALA A 22 6.50 20.01 26.32
N ASN A 23 5.22 20.23 26.64
CA ASN A 23 4.09 19.68 25.87
C ASN A 23 3.61 20.57 24.71
N LYS A 24 4.16 21.79 24.54
CA LYS A 24 3.83 22.67 23.40
C LYS A 24 4.73 22.44 22.17
N LYS A 25 5.66 21.48 22.22
CA LYS A 25 6.49 21.03 21.08
C LYS A 25 6.04 19.71 20.45
N LEU A 26 4.77 19.33 20.61
CA LEU A 26 4.17 18.14 19.97
C LEU A 26 3.02 18.49 19.03
N LYS A 27 2.82 19.79 18.73
CA LYS A 27 1.71 20.25 17.89
C LYS A 27 2.14 21.37 16.95
N ASP A 28 3.22 21.13 16.22
CA ASP A 28 3.37 21.68 14.88
C ASP A 28 4.46 20.90 14.13
N LYS A 29 4.27 20.71 12.82
CA LYS A 29 5.06 19.88 11.89
C LYS A 29 4.92 18.37 12.01
N GLY A 30 3.89 17.84 11.37
CA GLY A 30 4.08 16.65 10.54
C GLY A 30 5.06 17.02 9.42
N GLU A 31 6.36 16.94 9.71
CA GLU A 31 7.40 16.94 8.68
C GLU A 31 7.17 15.69 7.84
N SER A 32 6.57 15.85 6.65
CA SER A 32 6.70 14.86 5.60
C SER A 32 8.20 14.67 5.40
N ARG A 33 8.72 13.51 5.78
CA ARG A 33 10.02 13.06 5.28
C ARG A 33 9.97 13.23 3.76
N PRO A 34 11.03 13.72 3.10
CA PRO A 34 11.09 13.63 1.65
C PRO A 34 11.02 12.14 1.31
N GLU A 35 9.84 11.69 0.91
CA GLU A 35 9.64 10.36 0.35
C GLU A 35 10.18 10.43 -1.07
N ASP A 36 11.08 9.51 -1.42
CA ASP A 36 11.55 9.38 -2.79
C ASP A 36 10.36 8.99 -3.67
N SER A 37 9.89 9.93 -4.49
CA SER A 37 8.81 9.70 -5.43
C SER A 37 9.37 9.14 -6.74
N VAL A 38 8.87 7.99 -7.18
CA VAL A 38 9.21 7.41 -8.48
C VAL A 38 8.06 7.72 -9.44
N SER A 39 8.36 8.35 -10.57
CA SER A 39 7.38 8.64 -11.61
C SER A 39 7.74 7.88 -12.89
N LEU A 40 6.76 7.25 -13.52
CA LEU A 40 6.93 6.61 -14.82
C LEU A 40 7.14 7.70 -15.90
N SER A 41 8.05 7.46 -16.84
CA SER A 41 8.19 8.35 -18.00
C SER A 41 6.92 8.38 -18.83
N ALA A 42 6.65 9.49 -19.52
CA ALA A 42 5.48 9.64 -20.39
C ALA A 42 5.42 8.50 -21.43
N ASP A 43 6.54 8.19 -22.06
CA ASP A 43 6.67 7.11 -23.04
C ASP A 43 6.31 5.73 -22.46
N ALA A 44 6.71 5.44 -21.22
CA ALA A 44 6.40 4.17 -20.57
C ALA A 44 4.89 4.02 -20.30
N VAL A 45 4.21 5.11 -19.94
CA VAL A 45 2.76 5.14 -19.74
C VAL A 45 2.04 4.92 -21.08
N GLU A 46 2.51 5.55 -22.15
CA GLU A 46 1.94 5.38 -23.49
C GLU A 46 2.08 3.95 -24.01
N ILE A 47 3.26 3.35 -23.86
CA ILE A 47 3.52 1.95 -24.24
C ILE A 47 2.64 1.00 -23.44
N LYS A 48 2.53 1.19 -22.11
CA LYS A 48 1.64 0.36 -21.26
C LYS A 48 0.20 0.45 -21.75
N LYS A 49 -0.28 1.65 -22.04
CA LYS A 49 -1.64 1.87 -22.53
C LYS A 49 -1.87 1.19 -23.89
N ALA A 50 -0.93 1.32 -24.82
CA ALA A 50 -0.99 0.64 -26.12
C ALA A 50 -1.00 -0.90 -25.96
N LEU A 51 -0.16 -1.44 -25.06
CA LEU A 51 -0.12 -2.86 -24.74
C LEU A 51 -1.42 -3.35 -24.11
N GLU A 52 -2.03 -2.60 -23.20
CA GLU A 52 -3.33 -2.94 -22.61
C GLU A 52 -4.44 -2.97 -23.67
N TYR A 53 -4.47 -2.02 -24.60
CA TYR A 53 -5.42 -2.07 -25.72
C TYR A 53 -5.15 -3.24 -26.65
N ALA A 54 -3.89 -3.50 -27.02
CA ALA A 54 -3.53 -4.66 -27.83
C ALA A 54 -3.87 -6.00 -27.13
N SER A 55 -3.71 -6.06 -25.81
CA SER A 55 -4.06 -7.25 -25.00
C SER A 55 -5.57 -7.46 -24.87
N LYS A 56 -6.37 -6.38 -24.88
CA LYS A 56 -7.84 -6.47 -24.96
C LYS A 56 -8.32 -6.95 -26.34
N VAL A 57 -7.54 -6.65 -27.37
CA VAL A 57 -7.76 -7.15 -28.74
C VAL A 57 -7.25 -8.59 -28.91
N ALA A 58 -6.43 -9.11 -27.99
CA ALA A 58 -5.95 -10.49 -28.04
C ALA A 58 -7.16 -11.42 -28.17
N GLU A 59 -7.30 -11.96 -29.37
CA GLU A 59 -8.46 -12.69 -29.83
C GLU A 59 -8.77 -13.80 -28.83
N VAL A 60 -9.98 -13.77 -28.25
CA VAL A 60 -10.44 -14.86 -27.40
C VAL A 60 -10.27 -16.14 -28.20
N ARG A 61 -9.43 -17.07 -27.70
CA ARG A 61 -9.14 -18.34 -28.38
C ARG A 61 -10.38 -19.23 -28.32
N GLN A 62 -11.36 -18.94 -29.19
CA GLN A 62 -12.69 -19.54 -29.18
C GLN A 62 -12.62 -21.07 -29.22
N ASP A 63 -11.70 -21.62 -30.01
CA ASP A 63 -11.47 -23.07 -30.11
C ASP A 63 -11.10 -23.70 -28.76
N LYS A 64 -10.16 -23.09 -28.03
CA LYS A 64 -9.76 -23.58 -26.69
C LYS A 64 -10.88 -23.46 -25.68
N VAL A 65 -11.67 -22.37 -25.75
CA VAL A 65 -12.80 -22.17 -24.85
C VAL A 65 -13.89 -23.21 -25.13
N ALA A 66 -14.15 -23.54 -26.40
CA ALA A 66 -15.12 -24.55 -26.80
C ALA A 66 -14.70 -25.95 -26.32
N GLU A 67 -13.44 -26.34 -26.54
CA GLU A 67 -12.89 -27.62 -26.08
C GLU A 67 -13.02 -27.79 -24.56
N LEU A 68 -12.63 -26.77 -23.79
CA LEU A 68 -12.72 -26.81 -22.33
C LEU A 68 -14.17 -26.89 -21.86
N LYS A 69 -15.10 -26.14 -22.48
CA LYS A 69 -16.53 -26.23 -22.17
C LYS A 69 -17.08 -27.63 -22.41
N GLU A 70 -16.70 -28.26 -23.51
CA GLU A 70 -17.12 -29.63 -23.83
C GLU A 70 -16.61 -30.62 -22.79
N ARG A 71 -15.34 -30.54 -22.40
CA ARG A 71 -14.75 -31.39 -21.35
C ARG A 71 -15.45 -31.22 -19.99
N ILE A 72 -15.83 -29.98 -19.65
CA ILE A 72 -16.60 -29.70 -18.42
C ILE A 72 -18.00 -30.32 -18.49
N GLN A 73 -18.71 -30.14 -19.61
CA GLN A 73 -20.05 -30.74 -19.79
C GLN A 73 -20.05 -32.27 -19.73
N LYS A 74 -18.99 -32.90 -20.26
CA LYS A 74 -18.79 -34.35 -20.20
C LYS A 74 -18.31 -34.85 -18.83
N GLY A 75 -17.98 -33.96 -17.89
CA GLY A 75 -17.44 -34.32 -16.58
C GLY A 75 -16.01 -34.88 -16.63
N THR A 76 -15.31 -34.74 -17.77
CA THR A 76 -13.93 -35.22 -17.96
C THR A 76 -12.89 -34.10 -17.78
N TYR A 77 -13.31 -32.98 -17.20
CA TYR A 77 -12.42 -31.89 -16.84
C TYR A 77 -11.91 -32.14 -15.42
N ASP A 78 -10.70 -32.68 -15.32
CA ASP A 78 -9.99 -32.87 -14.07
C ASP A 78 -8.75 -31.98 -14.03
N VAL A 79 -8.54 -31.31 -12.90
CA VAL A 79 -7.42 -30.39 -12.68
C VAL A 79 -6.73 -30.79 -11.39
N GLU A 80 -5.44 -31.06 -11.47
CA GLU A 80 -4.65 -31.41 -10.30
C GLU A 80 -4.63 -30.26 -9.29
N GLY A 81 -4.92 -30.55 -8.02
CA GLY A 81 -4.92 -29.54 -6.96
C GLY A 81 -3.58 -28.81 -6.80
N ARG A 82 -2.46 -29.46 -7.17
CA ARG A 82 -1.14 -28.84 -7.22
C ARG A 82 -1.08 -27.66 -8.19
N LEU A 83 -1.64 -27.82 -9.39
CA LEU A 83 -1.66 -26.77 -10.41
C LEU A 83 -2.48 -25.56 -9.95
N ILE A 84 -3.56 -25.80 -9.20
CA ILE A 84 -4.38 -24.75 -8.61
C ILE A 84 -3.57 -23.97 -7.57
N ALA A 85 -2.92 -24.68 -6.64
CA ALA A 85 -2.08 -24.06 -5.61
C ALA A 85 -0.92 -23.26 -6.21
N GLU A 86 -0.27 -23.80 -7.24
CA GLU A 86 0.80 -23.13 -7.98
C GLU A 86 0.31 -21.80 -8.58
N LYS A 87 -0.86 -21.79 -9.22
CA LYS A 87 -1.43 -20.56 -9.79
C LYS A 87 -1.82 -19.52 -8.75
N ILE A 88 -2.37 -19.95 -7.60
CA ILE A 88 -2.70 -19.05 -6.50
C ILE A 88 -1.42 -18.37 -5.97
N VAL A 89 -0.35 -19.13 -5.77
CA VAL A 89 0.94 -18.59 -5.31
C VAL A 89 1.57 -17.69 -6.37
N GLU A 90 1.54 -18.09 -7.64
CA GLU A 90 2.04 -17.29 -8.75
C GLU A 90 1.35 -15.92 -8.84
N ASP A 91 0.01 -15.89 -8.75
CA ASP A 91 -0.76 -14.64 -8.80
C ASP A 91 -0.49 -13.76 -7.57
N TYR A 92 -0.38 -14.37 -6.38
CA TYR A 92 -0.03 -13.66 -5.15
C TYR A 92 1.37 -13.02 -5.25
N LEU A 93 2.36 -13.77 -5.73
CA LEU A 93 3.73 -13.27 -5.90
C LEU A 93 3.82 -12.19 -6.98
N LYS A 94 3.10 -12.33 -8.10
CA LYS A 94 3.02 -11.28 -9.13
C LYS A 94 2.37 -10.00 -8.61
N GLY A 95 1.36 -10.11 -7.74
CA GLY A 95 0.73 -8.96 -7.10
C GLY A 95 1.62 -8.22 -6.10
N ILE A 96 2.62 -8.90 -5.52
CA ILE A 96 3.62 -8.30 -4.62
C ILE A 96 4.77 -7.63 -5.41
N LEU A 97 5.02 -8.08 -6.64
CA LEU A 97 6.16 -7.62 -7.45
C LEU A 97 5.85 -6.39 -8.33
N ILE A 98 4.74 -5.70 -8.08
CA ILE A 98 4.32 -4.46 -8.76
C ILE A 98 4.47 -3.27 -7.81
#